data_AF-A0A7X5U7B5-F1
#
_entry.id   AF-A0A7X5U7B5-F1
#
_cell.length_a   1.000
_cell.length_b   1.000
_cell.length_c   1.000
_cell.angle_alpha   90.00
_cell.angle_beta   90.00
_cell.angle_gamma   90.00
#
_symmetry.space_group_name_H-M   'P 1'
#
loop_
_entity.id
_entity.type
_entity.pdbx_description
1 polymer ?
#
loop_
_entity_poly.entity_id
_entity_poly.type
_entity_poly.pdbx_seq_one_letter_code
_entity_poly.pdbx_strand_id
1 'polypeptide(L)'
;MSDPKDEGVLGEGSFGLNVEASMDTLMNDATAWQAYAEAMQSVLTEYMAETELPNQRCVARAMSGVNVLYRMGLQCTRQANVRRMWDEVRALGGAK
;
A
#
# COMPACT_ATOMS: atom_id res chain seq x y z
N MET A 1 -15.27 -11.19 -18.50
CA MET A 1 -15.01 -9.75 -18.36
C MET A 1 -15.36 -9.43 -16.92
N SER A 2 -14.36 -9.44 -16.03
CA SER A 2 -14.53 -9.24 -14.60
C SER A 2 -14.92 -7.78 -14.33
N ASP A 3 -15.86 -7.58 -13.41
CA ASP A 3 -16.40 -6.29 -12.98
C ASP A 3 -15.26 -5.38 -12.48
N PRO A 4 -15.17 -4.10 -12.91
CA PRO A 4 -14.19 -3.15 -12.37
C PRO A 4 -14.38 -2.84 -10.87
N LYS A 5 -15.46 -3.34 -10.24
CA LYS A 5 -15.70 -3.28 -8.80
C LYS A 5 -15.67 -4.67 -8.15
N ASP A 6 -14.60 -5.42 -8.40
CA ASP A 6 -14.34 -6.63 -7.63
C ASP A 6 -13.93 -6.22 -6.20
N GLU A 7 -14.86 -6.37 -5.26
CA GLU A 7 -14.72 -6.03 -3.83
C GLU A 7 -13.62 -6.86 -3.12
N GLY A 8 -12.95 -7.77 -3.84
CA GLY A 8 -11.71 -8.43 -3.43
C GLY A 8 -10.42 -7.64 -3.70
N VAL A 9 -10.49 -6.46 -4.34
CA VAL A 9 -9.30 -5.67 -4.68
C VAL A 9 -8.95 -4.74 -3.51
N LEU A 10 -7.89 -5.09 -2.78
CA LEU A 10 -7.22 -4.14 -1.91
C LEU A 10 -6.73 -2.92 -2.74
N GLY A 11 -7.36 -1.78 -2.47
CA GLY A 11 -6.96 -0.45 -2.91
C GLY A 11 -7.42 -0.06 -4.31
N GLU A 12 -8.43 0.80 -4.35
CA GLU A 12 -8.70 1.63 -5.52
C GLU A 12 -7.56 2.63 -5.78
N GLY A 13 -6.71 2.95 -4.79
CA GLY A 13 -5.55 3.85 -4.92
C GLY A 13 -4.18 3.17 -5.00
N SER A 14 -4.13 1.84 -4.95
CA SER A 14 -2.92 1.14 -4.50
C SER A 14 -2.06 0.58 -5.66
N PHE A 15 -2.68 0.04 -6.70
CA PHE A 15 -1.98 -0.45 -7.90
C PHE A 15 -1.96 0.56 -9.05
N GLY A 16 -2.85 1.55 -9.03
CA GLY A 16 -3.01 2.57 -10.07
C GLY A 16 -3.05 3.98 -9.49
N LEU A 17 -2.78 4.97 -10.34
CA LEU A 17 -3.05 6.37 -10.01
C LEU A 17 -4.57 6.56 -9.95
N ASN A 18 -5.11 6.79 -8.76
CA ASN A 18 -6.53 7.11 -8.62
C ASN A 18 -6.68 8.63 -8.47
N VAL A 19 -7.01 9.27 -9.58
CA VAL A 19 -7.16 10.73 -9.65
C VAL A 19 -8.38 11.21 -8.83
N GLU A 20 -9.35 10.33 -8.60
CA GLU A 20 -10.58 10.61 -7.85
C GLU A 20 -10.40 10.39 -6.34
N ALA A 21 -9.38 9.64 -5.92
CA ALA A 21 -9.13 9.38 -4.50
C ALA A 21 -8.82 10.67 -3.72
N SER A 22 -9.45 10.78 -2.55
CA SER A 22 -9.16 11.86 -1.61
C SER A 22 -7.84 11.61 -0.87
N MET A 23 -7.27 12.66 -0.28
CA MET A 23 -6.07 12.54 0.55
C MET A 23 -6.29 11.58 1.73
N ASP A 24 -7.45 11.64 2.39
CA ASP A 24 -7.80 10.74 3.50
C ASP A 24 -7.92 9.29 3.04
N THR A 25 -8.54 9.05 1.88
CA THR A 25 -8.63 7.70 1.28
C THR A 25 -7.25 7.11 1.04
N LEU A 26 -6.34 7.90 0.44
CA LEU A 26 -4.98 7.47 0.16
C LEU A 26 -4.19 7.22 1.46
N MET A 27 -4.35 8.04 2.49
CA MET A 27 -3.68 7.82 3.78
C MET A 27 -4.22 6.61 4.55
N ASN A 28 -5.52 6.34 4.45
CA ASN A 28 -6.12 5.13 5.00
C ASN A 28 -5.58 3.88 4.32
N ASP A 29 -5.53 3.87 2.98
CA ASP A 29 -4.92 2.79 2.21
C ASP A 29 -3.45 2.61 2.60
N ALA A 30 -2.68 3.70 2.71
CA ALA A 30 -1.28 3.65 3.12
C ALA A 30 -1.09 2.97 4.48
N THR A 31 -1.95 3.32 5.43
CA THR A 31 -1.94 2.76 6.79
C THR A 31 -2.32 1.28 6.77
N ALA A 32 -3.33 0.89 5.99
CA ALA A 32 -3.71 -0.51 5.83
C ALA A 32 -2.56 -1.35 5.26
N TRP A 33 -1.91 -0.88 4.19
CA TRP A 33 -0.76 -1.57 3.59
C TRP A 33 0.40 -1.74 4.55
N GLN A 34 0.69 -0.70 5.34
CA GLN A 34 1.73 -0.74 6.34
C GLN A 34 1.41 -1.76 7.45
N ALA A 35 0.17 -1.77 7.95
CA ALA A 35 -0.26 -2.75 8.95
C ALA A 35 -0.17 -4.20 8.44
N TYR A 36 -0.54 -4.44 7.18
CA TYR A 36 -0.38 -5.76 6.56
C TYR A 36 1.09 -6.16 6.39
N ALA A 37 1.95 -5.22 5.99
CA ALA A 37 3.38 -5.48 5.85
C ALA A 37 4.01 -5.86 7.20
N GLU A 38 3.66 -5.11 8.26
CA GLU A 38 4.11 -5.38 9.63
C GLU A 38 3.61 -6.73 10.15
N ALA A 39 2.33 -7.04 9.96
CA ALA A 39 1.76 -8.33 10.35
C ALA A 39 2.45 -9.50 9.62
N MET A 40 2.65 -9.40 8.30
CA MET A 40 3.36 -10.44 7.54
C MET A 40 4.82 -10.57 7.96
N GLN A 41 5.49 -9.46 8.24
CA GLN A 41 6.87 -9.47 8.72
C GLN A 41 6.98 -10.16 10.09
N SER A 42 6.06 -9.91 11.01
CA SER A 42 6.00 -10.59 12.30
C SER A 42 5.84 -12.09 12.14
N VAL A 43 4.88 -12.54 11.32
CA VAL A 43 4.67 -13.97 11.02
C VAL A 43 5.92 -14.63 10.43
N LEU A 44 6.62 -13.95 9.52
CA LEU A 44 7.87 -14.49 8.95
C LEU A 44 9.01 -14.53 9.97
N THR A 45 9.06 -13.56 10.88
CA THR A 45 10.04 -13.52 11.96
C THR A 45 9.81 -14.69 12.92
N GLU A 46 8.56 -14.94 13.31
CA GLU A 46 8.17 -16.09 14.13
C GLU A 46 8.51 -17.41 13.42
N TYR A 47 8.14 -17.56 12.14
CA TYR A 47 8.47 -18.74 11.35
C TYR A 47 9.98 -19.02 11.30
N MET A 48 10.80 -17.99 11.11
CA MET A 48 12.26 -18.13 11.08
C MET A 48 12.85 -18.45 12.45
N ALA A 49 12.23 -18.01 13.53
CA ALA A 49 12.67 -18.30 14.90
C ALA A 49 12.30 -19.72 15.34
N GLU A 50 11.12 -20.20 14.95
CA GLU A 50 10.59 -21.51 15.35
C GLU A 50 11.06 -22.67 14.47
N THR A 51 11.55 -22.38 13.26
CA THR A 51 12.00 -23.42 12.31
C THR A 51 13.52 -23.58 12.35
N GLU A 52 14.02 -24.76 12.72
CA GLU A 52 15.47 -25.04 12.76
C GLU A 52 16.17 -24.89 11.39
N LEU A 53 15.48 -25.25 10.30
CA LEU A 53 15.97 -25.14 8.92
C LEU A 53 14.88 -24.54 8.00
N PRO A 54 14.69 -23.21 8.01
CA PRO A 54 13.66 -22.57 7.22
C PRO A 54 13.97 -22.69 5.72
N ASN A 55 12.93 -22.93 4.92
CA ASN A 55 13.08 -22.99 3.47
C ASN A 55 13.41 -21.59 2.93
N GLN A 56 14.69 -21.35 2.64
CA GLN A 56 15.19 -20.05 2.19
C GLN A 56 14.46 -19.50 0.95
N ARG A 57 14.05 -20.36 0.01
CA ARG A 57 13.29 -19.93 -1.18
C ARG A 57 11.88 -19.48 -0.81
N CYS A 58 11.26 -20.15 0.15
CA CYS A 58 9.96 -19.76 0.67
C CYS A 58 10.04 -18.40 1.38
N VAL A 59 11.00 -18.24 2.30
CA VAL A 59 11.24 -16.99 3.03
C VAL A 59 11.51 -15.83 2.07
N ALA A 60 12.39 -16.02 1.08
CA ALA A 60 12.71 -14.97 0.10
C ALA A 60 11.49 -14.53 -0.73
N ARG A 61 10.63 -15.49 -1.13
CA ARG A 61 9.37 -15.18 -1.83
C ARG A 61 8.40 -14.43 -0.92
N ALA A 62 8.24 -14.85 0.32
CA ALA A 62 7.34 -14.19 1.27
C ALA A 62 7.82 -12.77 1.60
N MET A 63 9.12 -12.57 1.80
CA MET A 63 9.72 -11.24 1.97
C MET A 63 9.54 -10.35 0.73
N SER A 64 9.54 -10.94 -0.48
CA SER A 64 9.19 -10.19 -1.70
C SER A 64 7.74 -9.71 -1.67
N GLY A 65 6.83 -10.50 -1.10
CA GLY A 65 5.44 -10.09 -0.82
C GLY A 65 5.35 -8.93 0.15
N VAL A 66 6.09 -8.97 1.27
CA VAL A 66 6.18 -7.84 2.23
C VAL A 66 6.66 -6.57 1.54
N ASN A 67 7.67 -6.67 0.67
CA ASN A 67 8.16 -5.53 -0.12
C ASN A 67 7.10 -4.95 -1.07
N VAL A 68 6.22 -5.78 -1.63
CA VAL A 68 5.09 -5.29 -2.42
C VAL A 68 4.18 -4.45 -1.53
N LEU A 69 3.73 -4.97 -0.38
CA LEU A 69 2.86 -4.23 0.55
C LEU A 69 3.47 -2.89 0.97
N TYR A 70 4.75 -2.86 1.31
CA TYR A 70 5.46 -1.61 1.64
C TYR A 70 5.44 -0.61 0.48
N ARG A 71 5.69 -1.07 -0.75
CA ARG A 71 5.67 -0.21 -1.95
C ARG A 71 4.27 0.36 -2.21
N MET A 72 3.23 -0.41 -1.95
CA MET A 72 1.83 0.03 -2.10
C MET A 72 1.52 1.15 -1.11
N GLY A 73 1.88 0.97 0.17
CA GLY A 73 1.72 2.03 1.17
C GLY A 73 2.48 3.30 0.81
N LEU A 74 3.72 3.17 0.34
CA LEU A 74 4.53 4.30 -0.12
C LEU A 74 3.92 5.03 -1.32
N GLN A 75 3.31 4.30 -2.26
CA GLN A 75 2.62 4.92 -3.40
C GLN A 75 1.40 5.71 -2.97
N CYS A 76 0.59 5.16 -2.07
CA CYS A 76 -0.56 5.87 -1.51
C CYS A 76 -0.12 7.18 -0.81
N THR A 77 0.93 7.14 0.02
CA THR A 77 1.49 8.33 0.68
C THR A 77 2.02 9.37 -0.33
N ARG A 78 2.64 8.93 -1.43
CA ARG A 78 3.10 9.85 -2.50
C ARG A 78 1.92 10.53 -3.18
N GLN A 79 0.89 9.77 -3.56
CA GLN A 79 -0.32 10.31 -4.18
C GLN A 79 -1.04 11.27 -3.22
N ALA A 80 -1.11 10.95 -1.93
CA ALA A 80 -1.73 11.80 -0.91
C ALA A 80 -1.03 13.17 -0.81
N ASN A 81 0.31 13.17 -0.80
CA ASN A 81 1.09 14.41 -0.77
C ASN A 81 0.86 15.27 -2.01
N VAL A 82 0.83 14.63 -3.19
CA VAL A 82 0.55 15.29 -4.46
C VAL A 82 -0.85 15.91 -4.45
N ARG A 83 -1.86 15.16 -3.96
CA ARG A 83 -3.23 15.66 -3.84
C ARG A 83 -3.32 16.86 -2.91
N ARG A 84 -2.68 16.78 -1.74
CA ARG A 84 -2.60 17.89 -0.76
C ARG A 84 -2.04 19.16 -1.39
N MET A 85 -0.93 19.06 -2.11
CA MET A 85 -0.32 20.22 -2.79
C MET A 85 -1.26 20.82 -3.86
N TRP A 86 -1.95 19.98 -4.63
CA TRP A 86 -2.90 20.44 -5.64
C TRP A 86 -4.11 21.15 -5.02
N ASP A 87 -4.65 20.61 -3.93
CA ASP A 87 -5.78 21.19 -3.21
C ASP A 87 -5.38 22.54 -2.57
N GLU A 88 -4.15 22.66 -2.04
CA GLU A 88 -3.58 23.94 -1.57
C GLU A 88 -3.48 25.00 -2.67
N VAL A 89 -2.95 24.63 -3.85
CA VAL A 89 -2.86 25.54 -5.01
C VAL A 89 -4.24 26.00 -5.47
N ARG A 90 -5.23 25.08 -5.48
CA ARG A 90 -6.62 25.41 -5.84
C ARG A 90 -7.24 26.37 -4.82
N ALA A 91 -7.01 26.15 -3.52
CA ALA A 91 -7.51 27.01 -2.46
C ALA A 91 -6.94 28.44 -2.54
N LEU A 92 -5.69 28.58 -3.02
CA LEU A 92 -5.04 29.88 -3.24
C LEU A 92 -5.47 30.58 -4.54
N GLY A 93 -6.44 30.02 -5.29
CA GLY A 93 -6.92 30.60 -6.55
C GLY A 93 -5.99 30.39 -7.74
N GLY A 94 -4.98 29.51 -7.63
CA GLY A 94 -3.95 29.28 -8.63
C GLY A 94 -4.36 28.36 -9.80
N ALA A 95 -5.57 27.83 -9.81
CA ALA A 95 -6.06 26.98 -10.89
C ALA A 95 -7.12 27.74 -11.71
N LYS A 96 -6.68 28.30 -12.84
CA LYS A 96 -7.55 28.73 -13.94
C LYS A 96 -7.27 27.83 -15.15
#